data_AF-A0A7W1NVM0-F1
#
_entry.id   AF-A0A7W1NVM0-F1
#
_cell.length_a   1.000
_cell.length_b   1.000
_cell.length_c   1.000
_cell.angle_alpha   90.00
_cell.angle_beta   90.00
_cell.angle_gamma   90.00
#
_symmetry.space_group_name_H-M   'P 1'
#
loop_
_entity.id
_entity.type
_entity.pdbx_description
1 polymer ?
#
loop_
_entity_poly.entity_id
_entity_poly.type
_entity_poly.pdbx_seq_one_letter_code
_entity_poly.pdbx_strand_id
1 'polypeptide(L)'
;MSWLIYALLAPFVFTIVNFIDKLILEKHVRNPASMIPYITVMAFLSGCVLWVVTGFPILAFRDVAIVMFTGILVSIGTLLYYRALAREETSKIIVLIQIQPVMVLILSFLLLHETITAIQFVGFVFILGAAVTLSARRGISGFQFSNILGLLLIVNFVWSLSVVMFK
;
A
#
# COMPACT_ATOMS: atom_id res chain seq x y z
N MET A 1 -0.24 -12.09 21.48
CA MET A 1 0.84 -12.80 20.75
C MET A 1 0.48 -13.17 19.31
N SER A 2 -0.80 -13.16 18.91
CA SER A 2 -1.24 -13.37 17.52
C SER A 2 -0.79 -12.27 16.54
N TRP A 3 -0.63 -11.03 17.01
CA TRP A 3 -0.26 -9.88 16.15
C TRP A 3 1.10 -10.06 15.43
N LEU A 4 2.07 -10.71 16.06
CA LEU A 4 3.40 -10.91 15.48
C LEU A 4 3.35 -11.87 14.28
N ILE A 5 2.52 -12.91 14.37
CA ILE A 5 2.31 -13.88 13.28
C ILE A 5 1.71 -13.17 12.07
N TYR A 6 0.69 -12.32 12.27
CA TYR A 6 0.09 -11.54 11.18
C TYR A 6 1.07 -10.53 10.58
N ALA A 7 1.89 -9.87 11.41
CA ALA A 7 2.90 -8.93 10.94
C ALA A 7 4.00 -9.58 10.08
N LEU A 8 4.33 -10.85 10.33
CA LEU A 8 5.30 -11.62 9.54
C LEU A 8 4.68 -12.25 8.28
N LEU A 9 3.43 -12.73 8.37
CA LEU A 9 2.73 -13.33 7.24
C LEU A 9 2.29 -12.30 6.19
N ALA A 10 1.86 -11.11 6.61
CA ALA A 10 1.40 -10.05 5.72
C ALA A 10 2.39 -9.70 4.59
N PRO A 11 3.68 -9.39 4.86
CA PRO A 11 4.64 -9.07 3.79
C PRO A 11 4.95 -10.28 2.89
N PHE A 12 4.89 -11.51 3.43
CA PHE A 12 5.07 -12.73 2.63
C PHE A 12 3.93 -12.89 1.61
N VAL A 13 2.68 -12.80 2.07
CA VAL A 13 1.50 -12.87 1.20
C VAL A 13 1.48 -11.71 0.21
N PHE A 14 1.79 -10.49 0.67
CA PHE A 14 1.84 -9.30 -0.18
C PHE A 14 2.87 -9.43 -1.30
N THR A 15 4.02 -10.04 -1.02
CA THR A 15 5.03 -10.33 -2.05
C THR A 15 4.47 -11.27 -3.13
N ILE A 16 3.82 -12.37 -2.73
CA ILE A 16 3.20 -13.31 -3.68
C ILE A 16 2.16 -12.59 -4.56
N VAL A 17 1.30 -11.77 -3.95
CA VAL A 17 0.28 -10.97 -4.67
C VAL A 17 0.95 -10.06 -5.71
N ASN A 18 2.00 -9.34 -5.35
CA ASN A 18 2.69 -8.44 -6.29
C ASN A 18 3.28 -9.15 -7.52
N PHE A 19 3.77 -10.39 -7.35
CA PHE A 19 4.24 -11.20 -8.47
C PHE A 19 3.10 -11.74 -9.32
N ILE A 20 2.01 -12.20 -8.70
CA ILE A 20 0.81 -12.65 -9.42
C ILE A 20 0.22 -11.50 -10.24
N ASP A 21 0.08 -10.33 -9.63
CA ASP A 21 -0.41 -9.11 -10.28
C ASP A 21 0.42 -8.78 -11.51
N LYS A 22 1.75 -8.81 -11.39
CA LYS A 22 2.65 -8.58 -12.53
C LYS A 22 2.44 -9.62 -13.62
N LEU A 23 2.36 -10.90 -13.27
CA LEU A 23 2.16 -12.00 -14.23
C LEU A 23 0.83 -11.88 -14.99
N ILE A 24 -0.25 -11.54 -14.28
CA ILE A 24 -1.56 -11.33 -14.91
C ILE A 24 -1.48 -10.10 -15.83
N LEU A 25 -0.84 -9.03 -15.37
CA LEU A 25 -0.75 -7.78 -16.12
C LEU A 25 0.05 -7.96 -17.42
N GLU A 26 1.15 -8.72 -17.39
CA GLU A 26 1.94 -9.01 -18.59
C GLU A 26 1.28 -10.00 -19.55
N LYS A 27 0.64 -11.06 -19.03
CA LYS A 27 0.17 -12.18 -19.86
C LYS A 27 -1.29 -12.08 -20.32
N HIS A 28 -2.16 -11.44 -19.53
CA HIS A 28 -3.61 -11.52 -19.72
C HIS A 28 -4.27 -10.15 -19.94
N VAL A 29 -3.58 -9.04 -19.65
CA VAL A 29 -4.20 -7.72 -19.59
C VAL A 29 -3.55 -6.74 -20.55
N ARG A 30 -4.31 -6.29 -21.56
CA ARG A 30 -3.84 -5.25 -22.50
C ARG A 30 -3.87 -3.83 -21.92
N ASN A 31 -4.80 -3.55 -21.01
CA ASN A 31 -4.94 -2.22 -20.39
C ASN A 31 -4.86 -2.35 -18.85
N PRO A 32 -3.82 -1.77 -18.20
CA PRO A 32 -3.65 -1.84 -16.74
C PRO A 32 -4.87 -1.37 -15.93
N ALA A 33 -5.64 -0.42 -16.48
CA ALA A 33 -6.85 0.08 -15.81
C ALA A 33 -7.95 -0.97 -15.67
N SER A 34 -7.93 -2.03 -16.48
CA SER A 34 -8.92 -3.11 -16.41
C SER A 34 -8.75 -4.02 -15.18
N MET A 35 -7.62 -3.94 -14.46
CA MET A 35 -7.47 -4.65 -13.18
C MET A 35 -8.37 -4.10 -12.07
N ILE A 36 -8.72 -2.81 -12.13
CA ILE A 36 -9.50 -2.17 -11.06
C ILE A 36 -10.88 -2.78 -10.91
N PRO A 37 -11.71 -2.93 -11.98
CA PRO A 37 -13.00 -3.59 -11.86
C PRO A 37 -12.91 -4.97 -11.19
N TYR A 38 -11.90 -5.78 -11.52
CA TYR A 38 -11.73 -7.11 -10.91
C TYR A 38 -11.52 -7.00 -9.40
N ILE A 39 -10.64 -6.11 -8.96
CA ILE A 39 -10.33 -5.93 -7.54
C ILE A 39 -11.51 -5.32 -6.81
N THR A 40 -12.21 -4.36 -7.41
CA THR A 40 -13.42 -3.77 -6.82
C THR A 40 -14.51 -4.82 -6.62
N VAL A 41 -14.74 -5.70 -7.61
CA VAL A 41 -15.71 -6.79 -7.49
C VAL A 41 -15.29 -7.78 -6.40
N MET A 42 -14.02 -8.17 -6.36
CA MET A 42 -13.52 -9.09 -5.33
C MET A 42 -13.57 -8.48 -3.92
N ALA A 43 -13.25 -7.20 -3.78
CA ALA A 43 -13.35 -6.47 -2.52
C ALA A 43 -14.80 -6.31 -2.06
N PHE A 44 -15.73 -6.12 -2.99
CA PHE A 44 -17.16 -6.08 -2.68
C PHE A 44 -17.65 -7.45 -2.19
N LEU A 45 -17.29 -8.53 -2.89
CA LEU A 45 -17.67 -9.89 -2.48
C LEU A 45 -17.09 -10.27 -1.12
N SER A 46 -15.83 -9.95 -0.85
CA SER A 46 -15.21 -10.21 0.46
C SER A 46 -15.86 -9.38 1.56
N GLY A 47 -16.21 -8.11 1.28
CA GLY A 47 -16.99 -7.26 2.18
C GLY A 47 -18.37 -7.84 2.52
N CYS A 48 -19.10 -8.35 1.52
CA CYS A 48 -20.40 -9.01 1.74
C CYS A 48 -20.26 -10.27 2.62
N VAL A 49 -19.25 -11.11 2.37
CA VAL A 49 -18.98 -12.29 3.20
C VAL A 49 -18.69 -11.88 4.64
N LEU A 50 -17.87 -10.84 4.84
CA LEU A 50 -17.59 -10.33 6.19
C LEU A 50 -18.85 -9.82 6.88
N TRP A 51 -19.72 -9.07 6.18
CA TRP A 51 -21.00 -8.62 6.75
C TRP A 51 -21.91 -9.78 7.19
N VAL A 52 -21.94 -10.89 6.44
CA VAL A 52 -22.71 -12.08 6.82
C VAL A 52 -22.14 -12.73 8.09
N VAL A 53 -20.82 -12.77 8.23
CA VAL A 53 -20.14 -13.44 9.36
C VAL A 53 -20.14 -12.58 10.63
N THR A 54 -19.87 -11.27 10.51
CA THR A 54 -19.70 -10.37 11.65
C THR A 54 -20.94 -9.55 11.98
N GLY A 55 -21.96 -9.60 11.13
CA GLY A 55 -23.11 -8.70 11.18
C GLY A 55 -22.83 -7.34 10.55
N PHE A 56 -23.91 -6.57 10.33
CA PHE A 56 -23.84 -5.23 9.74
C PHE A 56 -23.70 -4.17 10.85
N PRO A 57 -22.52 -3.56 11.03
CA PRO A 57 -22.36 -2.53 12.05
C PRO A 57 -23.10 -1.25 11.65
N ILE A 58 -23.83 -0.65 12.60
CA ILE A 58 -24.43 0.67 12.42
C ILE A 58 -23.35 1.70 12.73
N LEU A 59 -22.82 2.34 11.69
CA LEU A 59 -21.79 3.37 11.80
C LEU A 59 -22.42 4.77 11.91
N ALA A 60 -21.75 5.67 12.63
CA ALA A 60 -22.10 7.08 12.60
C ALA A 60 -21.83 7.67 11.21
N PHE A 61 -22.56 8.72 10.82
CA PHE A 61 -22.39 9.37 9.51
C PHE A 61 -20.94 9.79 9.23
N ARG A 62 -20.24 10.27 10.28
CA ARG A 62 -18.82 10.61 10.21
C ARG A 62 -17.94 9.43 9.80
N ASP A 63 -18.18 8.26 10.39
CA ASP A 63 -17.37 7.07 10.13
C ASP A 63 -17.66 6.50 8.75
N VAL A 64 -18.93 6.55 8.31
CA VAL A 64 -19.31 6.20 6.92
C VAL A 64 -18.58 7.12 5.92
N ALA A 65 -18.54 8.43 6.18
CA ALA A 65 -17.84 9.37 5.31
C ALA A 65 -16.32 9.08 5.24
N ILE A 66 -15.70 8.75 6.37
CA ILE A 66 -14.27 8.38 6.42
C ILE A 66 -14.01 7.07 5.67
N VAL A 67 -14.84 6.04 5.86
CA VAL A 67 -14.71 4.75 5.15
C VAL A 67 -14.90 4.91 3.64
N MET A 68 -15.85 5.73 3.20
CA MET A 68 -16.05 6.00 1.78
C MET A 68 -14.87 6.77 1.18
N PHE A 69 -14.37 7.79 1.89
CA PHE A 69 -13.23 8.59 1.44
C PHE A 69 -11.94 7.76 1.33
N THR A 70 -11.66 6.94 2.34
CA THR A 70 -10.50 6.03 2.34
C THR A 70 -10.58 4.97 1.26
N GLY A 71 -11.78 4.44 0.96
CA GLY A 71 -12.01 3.54 -0.17
C GLY A 71 -11.70 4.19 -1.53
N ILE A 72 -12.08 5.45 -1.72
CA ILE A 72 -11.72 6.23 -2.93
C ILE A 72 -10.20 6.40 -3.01
N LEU A 73 -9.53 6.78 -1.92
CA LEU A 73 -8.07 6.90 -1.88
C LEU A 73 -7.38 5.59 -2.26
N VAL A 74 -7.79 4.47 -1.68
CA VAL A 74 -7.22 3.15 -2.01
C VAL A 74 -7.40 2.83 -3.49
N SER A 75 -8.58 3.12 -4.04
CA SER A 75 -8.88 2.88 -5.46
C SER A 75 -7.98 3.72 -6.39
N ILE A 76 -7.79 5.01 -6.07
CA ILE A 76 -6.90 5.90 -6.82
C ILE A 76 -5.44 5.43 -6.72
N GLY A 77 -4.97 5.10 -5.50
CA GLY A 77 -3.61 4.61 -5.28
C GLY A 77 -3.36 3.31 -6.04
N THR A 78 -4.36 2.42 -6.07
CA THR A 78 -4.29 1.12 -6.78
C THR A 78 -4.25 1.29 -8.31
N LEU A 79 -5.04 2.23 -8.86
CA LEU A 79 -4.94 2.59 -10.29
C LEU A 79 -3.54 3.04 -10.67
N LEU A 80 -2.95 3.92 -9.85
CA LEU A 80 -1.61 4.44 -10.08
C LEU A 80 -0.56 3.32 -9.92
N TYR A 81 -0.73 2.46 -8.92
CA TYR A 81 0.11 1.28 -8.72
C TYR A 81 0.15 0.38 -9.96
N TYR A 82 -1.00 -0.01 -10.53
CA TYR A 82 -1.01 -0.84 -11.74
C TYR A 82 -0.41 -0.15 -12.96
N ARG A 83 -0.55 1.17 -13.07
CA ARG A 83 0.13 1.94 -14.12
C ARG A 83 1.65 1.91 -13.96
N ALA A 84 2.18 1.95 -12.74
CA ALA A 84 3.60 1.78 -12.47
C ALA A 84 4.05 0.34 -12.77
N LEU A 85 3.29 -0.65 -12.31
CA LEU A 85 3.54 -2.08 -12.50
C LEU A 85 3.57 -2.50 -13.98
N ALA A 86 2.80 -1.82 -14.82
CA ALA A 86 2.82 -2.02 -16.27
C ALA A 86 4.11 -1.54 -16.95
N ARG A 87 4.82 -0.57 -16.36
CA ARG A 87 5.93 0.14 -17.01
C ARG A 87 7.31 -0.22 -16.46
N GLU A 88 7.38 -0.75 -15.24
CA GLU A 88 8.65 -1.09 -14.57
C GLU A 88 8.67 -2.53 -14.07
N GLU A 89 9.87 -2.98 -13.68
CA GLU A 89 10.06 -4.24 -12.99
C GLU A 89 9.46 -4.20 -11.58
N THR A 90 8.78 -5.28 -11.19
CA THR A 90 8.20 -5.46 -9.85
C THR A 90 9.24 -5.28 -8.74
N SER A 91 10.48 -5.74 -8.99
CA SER A 91 11.61 -5.62 -8.08
C SER A 91 11.91 -4.16 -7.70
N LYS A 92 11.85 -3.23 -8.67
CA LYS A 92 12.08 -1.80 -8.47
C LYS A 92 10.90 -1.15 -7.74
N ILE A 93 9.68 -1.51 -8.13
CA ILE A 93 8.46 -0.95 -7.56
C ILE A 93 8.34 -1.32 -6.08
N ILE A 94 8.56 -2.59 -5.72
CA ILE A 94 8.49 -3.05 -4.32
C ILE A 94 9.49 -2.28 -3.46
N VAL A 95 10.71 -2.07 -3.94
CA VAL A 95 11.72 -1.29 -3.22
C VAL A 95 11.26 0.15 -2.97
N LEU A 96 10.64 0.81 -3.96
CA LEU A 96 10.13 2.18 -3.81
C LEU A 96 8.89 2.27 -2.91
N ILE A 97 8.09 1.21 -2.83
CA ILE A 97 6.97 1.11 -1.87
C ILE A 97 7.47 1.00 -0.44
N GLN A 98 8.72 0.56 -0.18
CA GLN A 98 9.28 0.51 1.18
C GLN A 98 9.46 1.89 1.84
N ILE A 99 9.19 2.99 1.13
CA ILE A 99 9.09 4.34 1.71
C ILE A 99 7.75 4.51 2.46
N GLN A 100 6.73 3.72 2.18
CA GLN A 100 5.39 3.84 2.79
C GLN A 100 5.39 3.92 4.32
N PRO A 101 6.16 3.10 5.09
CA PRO A 101 6.18 3.21 6.55
C PRO A 101 6.62 4.59 7.06
N VAL A 102 7.47 5.28 6.31
CA VAL A 102 7.91 6.66 6.59
C VAL A 102 6.75 7.63 6.45
N MET A 103 6.00 7.51 5.36
CA MET A 103 4.84 8.35 5.14
C MET A 103 3.75 8.10 6.17
N VAL A 104 3.50 6.84 6.53
CA VAL A 104 2.56 6.47 7.61
C VAL A 104 2.98 7.11 8.93
N LEU A 105 4.27 7.08 9.28
CA LEU A 105 4.77 7.66 10.53
C LEU A 105 4.62 9.18 10.56
N ILE A 106 5.03 9.87 9.49
CA ILE A 106 4.88 11.32 9.37
C ILE A 106 3.40 11.73 9.45
N LEU A 107 2.52 11.03 8.71
CA LEU A 107 1.09 11.30 8.72
C LEU A 107 0.43 10.98 10.06
N SER A 108 0.85 9.90 10.74
CA SER A 108 0.34 9.56 12.08
C SER A 108 0.71 10.65 13.10
N PHE A 109 1.93 11.18 13.04
CA PHE A 109 2.35 12.30 13.89
C PHE A 109 1.53 13.57 13.59
N LEU A 110 1.31 13.91 12.31
CA LEU A 110 0.62 15.14 11.92
C LEU A 110 -0.90 15.10 12.12
N LEU A 111 -1.56 13.97 11.85
CA LEU A 111 -3.02 13.85 11.87
C LEU A 111 -3.54 13.35 13.22
N LEU A 112 -2.89 12.34 13.79
CA LEU A 112 -3.33 11.71 15.05
C LEU A 112 -2.62 12.31 16.27
N HIS A 113 -1.62 13.18 16.08
CA HIS A 113 -0.82 13.77 17.16
C HIS A 113 -0.18 12.69 18.06
N GLU A 114 0.14 11.52 17.48
CA GLU A 114 0.79 10.41 18.20
C GLU A 114 2.21 10.84 18.64
N THR A 115 2.53 10.63 19.92
CA THR A 115 3.88 10.89 20.44
C THR A 115 4.81 9.72 20.14
N ILE A 116 5.89 9.98 19.40
CA ILE A 116 6.87 8.95 19.04
C ILE A 116 7.88 8.82 20.17
N THR A 117 7.96 7.64 20.77
CA THR A 117 8.98 7.33 21.77
C THR A 117 10.36 7.19 21.13
N ALA A 118 11.43 7.45 21.89
CA ALA A 118 12.80 7.32 21.38
C ALA A 118 13.10 5.92 20.80
N ILE A 119 12.52 4.87 21.39
CA ILE A 119 12.68 3.48 20.92
C ILE A 119 12.00 3.26 19.56
N GLN A 120 10.80 3.79 19.36
CA GLN A 120 10.09 3.74 18.07
C GLN A 120 10.85 4.52 17.00
N PHE A 121 11.45 5.66 17.35
CA PHE A 121 12.27 6.44 16.44
C PHE A 121 13.54 5.70 15.99
N VAL A 122 14.23 5.03 16.91
CA VAL A 122 15.39 4.19 16.55
C VAL A 122 14.97 3.04 15.63
N GLY A 123 13.89 2.33 15.96
CA GLY A 123 13.34 1.27 15.09
C GLY A 123 13.00 1.77 13.69
N PHE A 124 12.43 2.98 13.60
CA PHE A 124 12.16 3.66 12.35
C PHE A 124 13.42 3.94 11.53
N VAL A 125 14.49 4.48 12.16
CA VAL A 125 15.78 4.72 11.50
C VAL A 125 16.38 3.41 10.95
N PHE A 126 16.26 2.30 11.66
CA PHE A 126 16.69 0.99 11.17
C PHE A 126 15.90 0.52 9.94
N ILE A 127 14.57 0.63 9.97
CA ILE A 127 13.70 0.25 8.83
C ILE A 127 14.03 1.11 7.61
N LEU A 128 14.19 2.42 7.80
CA LEU A 128 14.62 3.37 6.77
C LEU A 128 15.98 2.99 6.18
N GLY A 129 16.97 2.76 7.05
CA GLY A 129 18.31 2.39 6.61
C GLY A 129 18.32 1.09 5.81
N ALA A 130 17.51 0.10 6.23
CA ALA A 130 17.34 -1.15 5.49
C ALA A 130 16.70 -0.91 4.11
N ALA A 131 15.63 -0.12 4.02
CA ALA A 131 14.96 0.22 2.76
C ALA A 131 15.89 0.95 1.78
N VAL A 132 16.65 1.94 2.26
CA VAL A 132 17.62 2.70 1.45
C VAL A 132 18.76 1.80 0.97
N THR A 133 19.30 0.95 1.86
CA THR A 133 20.39 0.03 1.50
C THR A 133 19.93 -1.03 0.48
N LEU A 134 18.71 -1.54 0.63
CA LEU A 134 18.11 -2.48 -0.33
C LEU A 134 17.91 -1.83 -1.70
N SER A 135 17.56 -0.55 -1.72
CA SER A 135 17.46 0.25 -2.94
C SER A 135 18.82 0.48 -3.61
N ALA A 136 19.88 0.67 -2.82
CA ALA A 136 21.22 0.95 -3.32
C ALA A 136 21.98 -0.29 -3.85
N ARG A 137 21.66 -1.51 -3.37
CA ARG A 137 22.46 -2.73 -3.64
C ARG A 137 22.17 -3.48 -4.93
N ARG A 138 21.05 -3.22 -5.62
CA ARG A 138 20.78 -3.88 -6.91
C ARG A 138 21.21 -2.96 -8.05
N GLY A 139 21.87 -3.53 -9.06
CA GLY A 139 22.26 -2.87 -10.30
C GLY A 139 21.07 -2.33 -11.08
N ILE A 140 20.40 -1.31 -10.54
CA ILE A 140 19.42 -0.48 -11.21
C ILE A 140 20.27 0.50 -12.03
N SER A 141 20.84 0.02 -13.13
CA SER A 141 21.66 0.79 -14.08
C SER A 141 20.80 1.74 -14.93
N GLY A 142 19.90 2.47 -14.26
CA GLY A 142 18.89 3.30 -14.88
C GLY A 142 17.89 3.80 -13.86
N PHE A 143 18.35 4.57 -12.87
CA PHE A 143 17.47 5.50 -12.15
C PHE A 143 17.00 6.58 -13.13
N GLN A 144 16.06 6.26 -14.01
CA GLN A 144 15.38 7.27 -14.82
C GLN A 144 14.39 8.00 -13.91
N PHE A 145 14.86 9.10 -13.36
CA PHE A 145 14.25 9.81 -12.23
C PHE A 145 12.93 10.53 -12.55
N SER A 146 12.47 10.63 -13.81
CA SER A 146 11.60 11.78 -14.11
C SER A 146 10.10 11.58 -13.86
N ASN A 147 9.51 10.37 -14.01
CA ASN A 147 8.04 10.23 -13.94
C ASN A 147 7.51 9.10 -13.02
N ILE A 148 8.16 7.94 -12.97
CA ILE A 148 7.61 6.77 -12.27
C ILE A 148 7.88 6.83 -10.77
N LEU A 149 9.00 7.41 -10.37
CA LEU A 149 9.33 7.68 -8.97
C LEU A 149 8.30 8.63 -8.35
N GLY A 150 7.98 9.74 -9.03
CA GLY A 150 6.94 10.68 -8.58
C GLY A 150 5.56 10.01 -8.47
N LEU A 151 5.21 9.16 -9.43
CA LEU A 151 3.96 8.41 -9.40
C LEU A 151 3.89 7.44 -8.21
N LEU A 152 4.98 6.74 -7.90
CA LEU A 152 5.07 5.83 -6.76
C LEU A 152 5.09 6.57 -5.41
N LEU A 153 5.67 7.77 -5.34
CA LEU A 153 5.55 8.64 -4.17
C LEU A 153 4.08 9.04 -3.92
N ILE A 154 3.34 9.37 -4.98
CA ILE A 154 1.90 9.66 -4.87
C ILE A 154 1.14 8.42 -4.40
N VAL A 155 1.43 7.23 -4.94
CA VAL A 155 0.82 5.96 -4.49
C VAL A 155 1.06 5.74 -3.00
N ASN A 156 2.32 5.85 -2.57
CA ASN A 156 2.70 5.69 -1.16
C ASN A 156 1.98 6.70 -0.26
N PHE A 157 1.89 7.96 -0.69
CA PHE A 157 1.19 9.00 0.07
C PHE A 157 -0.29 8.68 0.22
N VAL A 158 -0.96 8.34 -0.89
CA VAL A 158 -2.40 8.06 -0.92
C VAL A 158 -2.74 6.83 -0.08
N TRP A 159 -1.95 5.75 -0.20
CA TRP A 159 -2.15 4.56 0.63
C TRP A 159 -1.85 4.81 2.10
N SER A 160 -0.78 5.54 2.41
CA SER A 160 -0.44 5.89 3.80
C SER A 160 -1.52 6.75 4.45
N LEU A 161 -2.05 7.73 3.72
CA LEU A 161 -3.15 8.57 4.20
C LEU A 161 -4.39 7.74 4.51
N SER A 162 -4.75 6.81 3.63
CA SER A 162 -5.88 5.90 3.86
C SER A 162 -5.66 5.04 5.12
N VAL A 163 -4.47 4.44 5.28
CA VAL A 163 -4.13 3.62 6.45
C VAL A 163 -4.22 4.42 7.75
N VAL A 164 -3.70 5.66 7.76
CA VAL A 164 -3.71 6.52 8.94
C VAL A 164 -5.12 6.98 9.31
N MET A 165 -6.01 7.18 8.33
CA MET A 165 -7.41 7.52 8.59
C MET A 165 -8.26 6.34 9.09
N PHE A 166 -7.81 5.10 8.90
CA PHE A 166 -8.46 3.89 9.40
C PHE A 166 -8.08 3.52 10.83
N LYS A 167 -7.03 4.15 11.39
CA LYS A 167 -6.67 4.03 12.81
C LYS A 167 -7.67 4.76 13.69
#